data_AF-A0A4Y2R3C0-F1
#
_entry.id   AF-A0A4Y2R3C0-F1
#
_cell.length_a   1.000
_cell.length_b   1.000
_cell.length_c   1.000
_cell.angle_alpha   90.00
_cell.angle_beta   90.00
_cell.angle_gamma   90.00
#
_symmetry.space_group_name_H-M   'P 1'
#
loop_
_entity.id
_entity.type
_entity.pdbx_description
1 polymer ?
#
loop_
_entity_poly.entity_id
_entity_poly.type
_entity_poly.pdbx_seq_one_letter_code
_entity_poly.pdbx_strand_id
1 'polypeptide(L)'
;MNCLRECDCGPYGTCYFENGKKICSCKQFFGEKFGKCVECYCGMQSWSCRFSSRGEKVCDCKPGHAQKNGTCVGKNVTHAHIYVLTKEKTQHYFGKREQTNKNKTLTSRTRHQQENPIREWK
;
A
#
# COMPACT_ATOMS: atom_id res chain seq x y z
N MET A 1 -35.82 -27.44 14.78
CA MET A 1 -34.91 -26.45 15.35
C MET A 1 -34.53 -25.46 14.25
N ASN A 2 -34.97 -24.20 14.34
CA ASN A 2 -34.56 -23.15 13.41
C ASN A 2 -33.29 -22.51 13.94
N CYS A 3 -32.15 -22.71 13.28
CA CYS A 3 -30.94 -21.91 13.52
C CYS A 3 -31.19 -20.49 12.98
N LEU A 4 -31.80 -19.63 13.79
CA LEU A 4 -31.80 -18.19 13.52
C LEU A 4 -30.34 -17.74 13.42
N ARG A 5 -29.89 -17.45 12.19
CA ARG A 5 -28.55 -16.90 11.96
C ARG A 5 -28.55 -15.47 12.49
N GLU A 6 -27.87 -15.25 13.61
CA GLU A 6 -27.70 -13.91 14.16
C GLU A 6 -26.92 -13.02 13.19
N CYS A 7 -27.53 -11.89 12.80
CA CYS A 7 -26.88 -10.85 12.01
C CYS A 7 -26.40 -9.74 12.94
N ASP A 8 -25.15 -9.84 13.40
CA ASP A 8 -24.59 -8.83 14.30
C ASP A 8 -23.20 -8.39 13.84
N CYS A 9 -23.09 -7.16 13.36
CA CYS A 9 -21.85 -6.49 12.96
C CYS A 9 -21.29 -5.52 14.02
N GLY A 10 -21.92 -5.44 15.20
CA GLY A 10 -21.61 -4.46 16.23
C GLY A 10 -22.22 -3.08 15.96
N PRO A 11 -22.02 -2.11 16.88
CA PRO A 11 -22.71 -0.80 16.86
C PRO A 11 -22.25 0.14 15.73
N TYR A 12 -21.12 -0.20 15.08
CA TYR A 12 -20.50 0.60 14.02
C TYR A 12 -20.75 0.04 12.63
N GLY A 13 -21.65 -0.92 12.47
CA GLY A 13 -22.00 -1.47 11.18
C GLY A 13 -23.46 -1.85 11.05
N THR A 14 -23.95 -1.78 9.82
CA THR A 14 -25.23 -2.37 9.44
C THR A 14 -24.99 -3.81 9.02
N CYS A 15 -25.84 -4.73 9.46
CA CYS A 15 -25.77 -6.14 9.12
C CYS A 15 -26.89 -6.52 8.16
N TYR A 16 -26.57 -7.27 7.11
CA TYR A 16 -27.55 -7.89 6.23
C TYR A 16 -27.01 -9.21 5.67
N PHE A 17 -27.91 -10.04 5.13
CA PHE A 17 -27.52 -11.27 4.44
C PHE A 17 -27.64 -11.09 2.93
N GLU A 18 -26.62 -11.52 2.20
CA GLU A 18 -26.63 -11.62 0.74
C GLU A 18 -26.24 -13.04 0.35
N ASN A 19 -27.09 -13.75 -0.39
CA ASN A 19 -26.89 -15.16 -0.77
C ASN A 19 -26.57 -16.07 0.44
N GLY A 20 -27.24 -15.81 1.57
CA GLY A 20 -27.02 -16.52 2.83
C GLY A 20 -25.69 -16.21 3.52
N LYS A 21 -24.86 -15.31 2.99
CA LYS A 21 -23.64 -14.84 3.65
C LYS A 21 -23.95 -13.57 4.43
N LYS A 22 -23.45 -13.50 5.66
CA LYS A 22 -23.51 -12.29 6.47
C LYS A 22 -22.56 -11.26 5.87
N ILE A 23 -23.05 -10.05 5.66
CA ILE A 23 -22.30 -8.89 5.17
C ILE A 23 -22.37 -7.78 6.20
N CYS A 24 -21.22 -7.16 6.51
CA CYS A 24 -21.15 -5.98 7.35
C CYS A 24 -20.79 -4.75 6.53
N SER A 25 -21.69 -3.76 6.53
CA SER A 25 -21.38 -2.42 6.02
C SER A 25 -20.95 -1.54 7.20
N CYS A 26 -19.65 -1.27 7.30
CA CYS A 26 -19.08 -0.49 8.40
C CYS A 26 -19.15 1.02 8.15
N LYS A 27 -19.35 1.79 9.22
CA LYS A 27 -19.26 3.26 9.20
C LYS A 27 -17.85 3.72 8.83
N GLN A 28 -17.73 5.00 8.46
CA GLN A 28 -16.44 5.62 8.18
C GLN A 28 -15.46 5.44 9.34
N PHE A 29 -14.19 5.15 9.04
CA PHE A 29 -13.12 4.84 10.00
C PHE A 29 -13.28 3.50 10.74
N PHE A 30 -14.24 2.66 10.36
CA PHE A 30 -14.37 1.28 10.84
C PHE A 30 -14.15 0.31 9.68
N GLY A 31 -13.58 -0.86 10.00
CA GLY A 31 -13.37 -1.95 9.06
C GLY A 31 -13.84 -3.27 9.64
N GLU A 32 -14.32 -4.17 8.78
CA GLU A 32 -14.73 -5.49 9.23
C GLU A 32 -13.51 -6.32 9.65
N LYS A 33 -13.53 -6.79 10.90
CA LYS A 33 -12.56 -7.72 11.46
C LYS A 33 -13.31 -8.82 12.19
N PHE A 34 -13.11 -10.07 11.78
CA PHE A 34 -13.78 -11.24 12.37
C PHE A 34 -15.31 -11.10 12.44
N GLY A 35 -15.93 -10.54 11.40
CA GLY A 35 -17.39 -10.39 11.33
C GLY A 35 -17.98 -9.25 12.17
N LYS A 36 -17.14 -8.34 12.68
CA LYS A 36 -17.54 -7.14 13.44
C LYS A 36 -16.88 -5.90 12.86
N CYS A 37 -17.57 -4.77 12.90
CA CYS A 37 -16.99 -3.48 12.56
C CYS A 37 -16.21 -2.95 13.77
N VAL A 38 -14.90 -2.84 13.61
CA VAL A 38 -13.98 -2.30 14.62
C VAL A 38 -13.20 -1.13 14.04
N GLU A 39 -12.66 -0.29 14.91
CA GLU A 39 -11.94 0.90 14.48
C GLU A 39 -10.76 0.54 13.55
N CYS A 40 -10.72 1.20 12.41
CA CYS A 40 -9.72 1.05 11.37
C CYS A 40 -9.25 2.43 10.94
N TYR A 41 -8.27 2.96 11.65
CA TYR A 41 -7.62 4.22 11.32
C TYR A 41 -6.17 4.01 10.87
N CYS A 42 -5.83 4.58 9.71
CA CYS A 42 -4.51 4.52 9.06
C CYS A 42 -3.81 5.89 9.02
N GLY A 43 -4.33 6.89 9.71
CA GLY A 43 -3.89 8.29 9.61
C GLY A 43 -4.61 9.09 8.54
N MET A 44 -4.49 10.42 8.61
CA MET A 44 -5.09 11.38 7.67
C MET A 44 -4.59 11.23 6.22
N GLN A 45 -3.45 10.57 6.04
CA GLN A 45 -2.82 10.32 4.75
C GLN A 45 -3.31 9.03 4.08
N SER A 46 -4.49 8.55 4.47
CA SER A 46 -5.17 7.41 3.87
C SER A 46 -6.50 7.80 3.24
N TRP A 47 -6.91 7.09 2.20
CA TRP A 47 -8.26 7.12 1.64
C TRP A 47 -9.17 6.12 2.35
N SER A 48 -8.64 4.95 2.67
CA SER A 48 -9.41 3.88 3.31
C SER A 48 -8.52 2.99 4.18
N CYS A 49 -9.16 2.25 5.08
CA CYS A 49 -8.57 1.26 5.94
C CYS A 49 -9.43 0.00 5.92
N ARG A 50 -8.78 -1.17 5.84
CA ARG A 50 -9.44 -2.49 5.99
C ARG A 50 -8.53 -3.45 6.74
N PHE A 51 -9.04 -4.60 7.16
CA PHE A 51 -8.23 -5.66 7.73
C PHE A 51 -7.87 -6.74 6.71
N SER A 52 -6.67 -7.30 6.83
CA SER A 52 -6.27 -8.52 6.13
C SER A 52 -6.91 -9.75 6.78
N SER A 53 -6.80 -10.91 6.14
CA SER A 53 -7.21 -12.20 6.75
C SER A 53 -6.44 -12.53 8.03
N ARG A 54 -5.25 -11.95 8.23
CA ARG A 54 -4.44 -12.07 9.45
C ARG A 54 -4.84 -11.04 10.53
N GLY A 55 -5.80 -10.17 10.25
CA GLY A 55 -6.25 -9.13 11.16
C GLY A 55 -5.34 -7.91 11.25
N GLU A 56 -4.40 -7.76 10.31
CA GLU A 56 -3.53 -6.59 10.19
C GLU A 56 -4.23 -5.48 9.42
N LYS A 57 -3.98 -4.20 9.74
CA LYS A 57 -4.48 -3.08 8.96
C LYS A 57 -3.85 -3.10 7.56
N VAL A 58 -4.65 -2.82 6.55
CA VAL A 58 -4.23 -2.57 5.16
C VAL A 58 -4.79 -1.21 4.78
N CYS A 59 -3.88 -0.29 4.48
CA CYS A 59 -4.18 1.12 4.26
C CYS A 59 -4.05 1.45 2.78
N ASP A 60 -5.04 2.13 2.24
CA ASP A 60 -4.90 2.79 0.94
C ASP A 60 -4.36 4.20 1.17
N CYS A 61 -3.07 4.42 0.90
CA CYS A 61 -2.39 5.67 1.20
C CYS A 61 -2.52 6.69 0.06
N LYS A 62 -2.65 7.96 0.42
CA LYS A 62 -2.62 9.08 -0.52
C LYS A 62 -1.28 9.14 -1.28
N PRO A 63 -1.24 9.78 -2.47
CA PRO A 63 0.01 10.00 -3.19
C PRO A 63 1.12 10.58 -2.29
N GLY A 64 2.36 10.16 -2.53
CA GLY A 64 3.51 10.54 -1.69
C GLY A 64 3.63 9.78 -0.36
N HIS A 65 2.67 8.92 0.00
CA HIS A 65 2.68 8.17 1.27
C HIS A 65 2.71 6.65 1.05
N ALA A 66 3.22 5.92 2.03
CA ALA A 66 3.26 4.46 2.05
C ALA A 66 2.91 3.92 3.44
N GLN A 67 2.31 2.73 3.47
CA GLN A 67 1.98 2.08 4.73
C GLN A 67 3.24 1.59 5.44
N LYS A 68 3.40 1.99 6.71
CA LYS A 68 4.43 1.53 7.63
C LYS A 68 3.78 1.33 9.01
N ASN A 69 3.91 0.13 9.58
CA ASN A 69 3.36 -0.21 10.90
C ASN A 69 1.86 0.13 11.08
N GLY A 70 1.04 -0.13 10.06
CA GLY A 70 -0.41 0.11 10.13
C GLY A 70 -0.86 1.55 9.91
N THR A 71 0.05 2.46 9.52
CA THR A 71 -0.24 3.88 9.28
C THR A 71 0.42 4.33 7.98
N CYS A 72 -0.16 5.32 7.29
CA CYS A 72 0.45 5.95 6.12
C CYS A 72 1.48 7.01 6.54
N VAL A 73 2.73 6.85 6.12
CA VAL A 73 3.83 7.79 6.35
C VAL A 73 4.40 8.31 5.03
N GLY A 74 5.02 9.49 5.03
CA GLY A 74 5.64 10.05 3.83
C GLY A 74 6.73 9.13 3.26
N LYS A 75 6.78 9.00 1.93
CA LYS A 75 7.89 8.33 1.24
C LYS A 75 9.10 9.25 1.26
N ASN A 76 10.26 8.74 1.67
CA ASN A 76 11.53 9.44 1.46
C ASN A 76 11.86 9.40 -0.03
N VAL A 77 11.61 10.51 -0.72
CA VAL A 77 11.95 10.69 -2.12
C VAL A 77 13.45 10.97 -2.21
N THR A 78 14.27 9.94 -2.42
CA THR A 78 15.65 10.16 -2.88
C THR A 78 15.61 10.74 -4.29
N HIS A 79 16.58 11.58 -4.68
CA HIS A 79 16.65 12.26 -5.99
C HIS A 79 16.36 11.37 -7.22
N ALA A 80 16.53 10.05 -7.14
CA ALA A 80 16.14 9.09 -8.18
C ALA A 80 14.63 9.03 -8.48
N HIS A 81 13.75 9.44 -7.56
CA HIS A 81 12.29 9.40 -7.72
C HIS A 81 11.70 10.69 -8.32
N ILE A 82 12.48 11.77 -8.40
CA ILE A 82 12.01 13.05 -8.98
C ILE A 82 11.76 12.91 -10.49
N TYR A 83 12.51 12.03 -11.17
CA TYR A 83 12.41 11.82 -12.62
C TYR A 83 11.09 11.19 -13.12
N VAL A 84 10.23 10.67 -12.23
CA VAL A 84 8.97 10.02 -12.62
C VAL A 84 7.76 10.98 -12.58
N LEU A 85 7.92 12.18 -12.01
CA LEU A 85 6.80 13.12 -11.84
C LEU A 85 6.50 14.00 -13.06
N THR A 86 7.29 13.91 -14.15
CA THR A 86 7.13 14.80 -15.32
C THR A 86 6.53 14.14 -16.55
N LYS A 87 6.04 12.89 -16.49
CA LYS A 87 5.31 12.29 -17.61
C LYS A 87 3.95 11.79 -17.17
N GLU A 88 3.00 12.71 -17.24
CA GLU A 88 1.58 12.43 -17.32
C GLU A 88 1.31 11.29 -18.33
N LYS A 89 0.83 10.15 -17.83
CA LYS A 89 -0.41 9.48 -18.25
C LYS A 89 -0.39 8.02 -17.82
N THR A 90 -1.32 7.73 -16.91
CA THR A 90 -2.09 6.48 -16.83
C THR A 90 -1.32 5.16 -16.91
N GLN A 91 -1.14 4.51 -15.76
CA GLN A 91 -1.48 3.09 -15.64
C GLN A 91 -1.69 2.74 -14.17
N HIS A 92 -2.83 2.10 -13.91
CA HIS A 92 -3.25 1.53 -12.65
C HIS A 92 -2.10 0.92 -11.86
N TYR A 93 -1.97 1.31 -10.59
CA TYR A 93 -1.22 0.57 -9.59
C TYR A 93 -1.81 -0.85 -9.44
N PHE A 94 -1.28 -1.82 -10.19
CA PHE A 94 -1.32 -3.24 -9.84
C PHE A 94 0.11 -3.67 -9.56
N GLY A 95 0.53 -3.48 -8.31
CA GLY A 95 1.76 -4.09 -7.80
C GLY A 95 1.60 -5.61 -7.76
N LYS A 96 2.19 -6.32 -8.72
CA LYS A 96 2.50 -7.75 -8.58
C LYS A 96 3.90 -7.87 -7.96
N ARG A 97 3.95 -8.23 -6.67
CA ARG A 97 5.01 -9.07 -6.07
C ARG A 97 4.56 -10.51 -6.35
N GLU A 98 5.32 -11.48 -6.84
CA GLU A 98 6.73 -11.88 -6.86
C GLU A 98 6.94 -12.75 -8.14
N GLN A 99 8.13 -12.97 -8.69
CA GLN A 99 9.08 -13.98 -8.22
C GLN A 99 10.50 -13.72 -8.76
N THR A 100 11.45 -14.01 -7.88
CA THR A 100 12.90 -14.11 -8.09
C THR A 100 13.26 -14.92 -9.34
N ASN A 101 14.20 -14.41 -10.13
CA ASN A 101 15.15 -15.30 -10.80
C ASN A 101 16.58 -14.80 -10.55
N LYS A 102 17.35 -15.68 -9.93
CA LYS A 102 18.79 -15.53 -9.67
C LYS A 102 19.52 -15.42 -11.01
N ASN A 103 20.72 -14.83 -10.93
CA ASN A 103 21.80 -14.82 -11.92
C ASN A 103 21.80 -13.64 -12.90
N LYS A 104 22.60 -12.62 -12.59
CA LYS A 104 23.84 -12.37 -13.34
C LYS A 104 24.72 -11.35 -12.62
N THR A 105 25.72 -11.91 -11.95
CA THR A 105 27.12 -11.49 -11.91
C THR A 105 27.43 -10.01 -11.66
N LEU A 106 27.91 -9.74 -10.44
CA LEU A 106 28.90 -8.71 -10.17
C LEU A 106 30.04 -8.83 -11.18
N THR A 107 30.23 -7.82 -12.02
CA THR A 107 31.56 -7.47 -12.54
C THR A 107 31.71 -5.96 -12.51
N SER A 108 32.30 -5.50 -11.42
CA SER A 108 33.05 -4.24 -11.35
C SER A 108 34.08 -4.19 -12.48
N ARG A 109 33.95 -3.23 -13.39
CA ARG A 109 35.06 -2.79 -14.25
C ARG A 109 35.31 -1.31 -13.98
N THR A 110 36.15 -1.08 -12.98
CA THR A 110 37.02 0.08 -12.89
C THR A 110 37.89 0.14 -14.16
N ARG A 111 37.94 1.32 -14.79
CA ARG A 111 39.00 1.66 -15.75
C ARG A 111 39.60 3.00 -15.28
N HIS A 112 40.63 2.91 -14.44
CA HIS A 112 41.60 3.98 -14.26
C HIS A 112 42.72 3.79 -15.27
N GLN A 113 43.08 4.89 -15.95
CA GLN A 113 44.41 5.29 -16.44
C GLN A 113 44.19 6.32 -17.56
N GLN A 114 44.87 7.45 -17.68
CA GLN A 114 45.63 8.34 -16.80
C GLN A 114 45.91 9.59 -17.68
N GLU A 115 45.79 10.81 -17.10
CA GLU A 115 46.46 12.12 -17.33
C GLU A 115 46.99 12.48 -18.76
N ASN A 116 46.95 13.70 -19.34
CA ASN A 116 46.94 15.13 -18.96
C ASN A 116 46.93 15.95 -20.32
N PRO A 117 47.04 17.31 -20.45
CA PRO A 117 46.67 18.47 -19.63
C PRO A 117 45.86 19.58 -20.39
N ILE A 118 45.33 20.50 -19.59
CA ILE A 118 44.88 21.91 -19.76
C ILE A 118 45.18 22.65 -21.11
N ARG A 119 44.15 23.32 -21.68
CA ARG A 119 44.18 24.69 -22.28
C ARG A 119 42.74 25.20 -22.43
N GLU A 120 42.30 26.14 -21.60
CA GLU A 120 42.31 27.61 -21.77
C GLU A 120 41.18 28.17 -22.63
N TRP A 121 40.63 29.26 -22.07
CA TRP A 121 39.46 30.01 -22.49
C TRP A 121 39.65 30.76 -23.81
N LYS A 122 38.64 30.71 -24.68
CA LYS A 122 38.13 31.86 -25.44
C LYS A 122 36.79 31.53 -26.10
#